data_AF-A0AA48LA37-F1
#
_entry.id   AF-A0AA48LA37-F1
#
_cell.length_a   1.000
_cell.length_b   1.000
_cell.length_c   1.000
_cell.angle_alpha   90.00
_cell.angle_beta   90.00
_cell.angle_gamma   90.00
#
_symmetry.space_group_name_H-M   'P 1'
#
loop_
_entity.id
_entity.type
_entity.pdbx_description
1 polymer ?
#
loop_
_entity_poly.entity_id
_entity_poly.type
_entity_poly.pdbx_seq_one_letter_code
_entity_poly.pdbx_strand_id
1 'polypeptide(L)'
;MSQLYDTPWSPTTEQPPFSPASAYSAYSPVTPNPDGHMRADLMNQVPEHYRPDYTVAQGYGDDYYPLHQEVTYHPGPKEDAYNLVPLGYRPPQVPEMDISNIYRAEARGLMAESPRASMDAMSGFDPDRFAESSTATLLSRPVSIHFAPPPEDAFLVSIGPDDLRHPFNWSTTKKWTVLIVVCSAAVCVTVASSIQASTYQNLEDAFDVPRIEAVAGVSLYVLGFGIGALFLGPLSEFYGRSIIYLVSFALFTVFNIPIATAQNMGVLLFFRLVTGLCGAGFLSVAGGTVSDMFRPGTTDLPTAIYTLAPLSGPCLGPILGGYMNQNVTWRATFYLIIGWGAVEFVLLLFLVPETFLPIVQKREARRMRAATGEGAWTSPAEQSGRTVSDVFPGALWVPIKLMAVEKMALAMDLWTSLILGIIYLFFNAIPYTFKKLYGFNLGETGLAFLALGLGMVIGTATQPFFISRIKDKGLRAGTKPAPETRLPVGMAGAILAPVGLLWFALTSFRKMPWIMPMIGTLIFGVGSVYIFTCVFGFLVATYPKYAASAMAGNTLLRCVWAAGFPLFALPMYQALGPEGATGLLAGLFVLARVGPRLRAQSQYAS
;
A
#
# COMPACT_ATOMS: atom_id res chain seq x y z
N MET A 1 -50.08 25.76 -45.28
CA MET A 1 -50.15 24.53 -46.10
C MET A 1 -49.45 23.44 -45.30
N SER A 2 -50.16 22.46 -44.71
CA SER A 2 -50.91 21.34 -45.33
C SER A 2 -49.98 20.39 -46.07
N GLN A 3 -50.00 19.06 -45.89
CA GLN A 3 -50.86 18.14 -45.09
C GLN A 3 -49.99 16.88 -44.80
N LEU A 4 -49.98 16.32 -43.57
CA LEU A 4 -50.89 15.28 -43.06
C LEU A 4 -50.88 13.95 -43.84
N TYR A 5 -50.44 12.87 -43.17
CA TYR A 5 -51.30 11.78 -42.66
C TYR A 5 -50.66 11.34 -41.32
N ASP A 6 -51.31 11.28 -40.15
CA ASP A 6 -52.59 10.67 -39.72
C ASP A 6 -52.56 9.13 -39.71
N THR A 7 -53.07 8.38 -38.71
CA THR A 7 -53.56 8.64 -37.32
C THR A 7 -53.61 7.26 -36.55
N PRO A 8 -54.55 6.88 -35.65
CA PRO A 8 -54.46 7.14 -34.20
C PRO A 8 -54.80 5.94 -33.26
N TRP A 9 -54.98 6.28 -31.98
CA TRP A 9 -55.94 5.74 -31.00
C TRP A 9 -55.50 4.69 -29.96
N SER A 10 -56.11 4.84 -28.78
CA SER A 10 -55.79 4.17 -27.52
C SER A 10 -57.04 3.43 -26.94
N PRO A 11 -57.24 3.28 -25.61
CA PRO A 11 -57.48 1.98 -24.98
C PRO A 11 -58.97 1.60 -24.83
N THR A 12 -59.25 0.32 -24.51
CA THR A 12 -60.06 -0.07 -23.33
C THR A 12 -60.06 -1.58 -23.04
N THR A 13 -59.92 -1.92 -21.74
CA THR A 13 -60.53 -3.05 -20.99
C THR A 13 -60.55 -4.49 -21.55
N GLU A 14 -59.92 -5.40 -20.79
CA GLU A 14 -60.62 -6.56 -20.21
C GLU A 14 -59.96 -7.00 -18.88
N GLN A 15 -60.79 -7.36 -17.89
CA GLN A 15 -60.47 -7.82 -16.52
C GLN A 15 -61.77 -8.35 -15.89
N PRO A 16 -61.76 -9.06 -14.73
CA PRO A 16 -60.66 -9.72 -14.00
C PRO A 16 -60.94 -11.26 -14.07
N PRO A 17 -61.13 -12.09 -13.00
CA PRO A 17 -60.55 -12.16 -11.64
C PRO A 17 -59.89 -13.51 -11.30
N PHE A 18 -58.95 -13.51 -10.34
CA PHE A 18 -59.06 -14.16 -9.01
C PHE A 18 -57.80 -13.92 -8.17
N SER A 19 -57.87 -14.20 -6.87
CA SER A 19 -56.95 -13.74 -5.81
C SER A 19 -56.13 -14.92 -5.19
N PRO A 20 -55.32 -14.75 -4.12
CA PRO A 20 -54.00 -15.39 -4.02
C PRO A 20 -53.96 -16.70 -3.19
N ALA A 21 -53.15 -17.68 -3.63
CA ALA A 21 -52.71 -18.80 -2.79
C ALA A 21 -51.45 -19.50 -3.33
N SER A 22 -50.56 -19.93 -2.42
CA SER A 22 -49.38 -20.80 -2.61
C SER A 22 -48.24 -20.30 -3.53
N ALA A 23 -46.95 -20.50 -3.22
CA ALA A 23 -46.33 -21.26 -2.13
C ALA A 23 -45.21 -20.47 -1.43
N TYR A 24 -45.39 -20.19 -0.13
CA TYR A 24 -44.34 -19.91 0.85
C TYR A 24 -44.52 -20.92 1.99
N SER A 25 -43.67 -21.97 2.02
CA SER A 25 -43.56 -23.01 3.05
C SER A 25 -42.50 -24.00 2.54
N ALA A 26 -41.49 -24.48 3.26
CA ALA A 26 -41.08 -24.33 4.68
C ALA A 26 -39.54 -24.06 4.70
N TYR A 27 -38.88 -23.56 5.75
CA TYR A 27 -39.13 -23.70 7.20
C TYR A 27 -39.02 -22.37 7.97
N SER A 28 -39.70 -22.33 9.12
CA SER A 28 -39.82 -21.18 10.03
C SER A 28 -38.62 -21.04 11.00
N PRO A 29 -38.32 -19.85 11.56
CA PRO A 29 -37.26 -19.67 12.54
C PRO A 29 -37.71 -20.08 13.95
N VAL A 30 -36.78 -20.59 14.77
CA VAL A 30 -37.03 -20.88 16.19
C VAL A 30 -36.66 -19.67 17.04
N THR A 31 -37.67 -18.97 17.54
CA THR A 31 -37.59 -18.14 18.75
C THR A 31 -37.93 -18.99 19.99
N PRO A 32 -37.40 -18.66 21.18
CA PRO A 32 -37.41 -19.56 22.33
C PRO A 32 -38.77 -19.58 23.05
N ASN A 33 -39.03 -20.66 23.81
CA ASN A 33 -39.94 -20.66 24.96
C ASN A 33 -39.48 -21.71 26.00
N PRO A 34 -40.11 -21.86 27.19
CA PRO A 34 -39.39 -22.01 28.45
C PRO A 34 -39.42 -23.48 28.90
N ASP A 35 -39.24 -23.70 30.21
CA ASP A 35 -39.37 -24.98 30.91
C ASP A 35 -38.31 -26.00 30.52
N GLY A 36 -37.26 -26.08 31.35
CA GLY A 36 -36.20 -27.08 31.18
C GLY A 36 -36.65 -28.48 31.59
N HIS A 37 -36.07 -29.51 30.97
CA HIS A 37 -35.51 -30.68 31.66
C HIS A 37 -34.66 -31.53 30.67
N MET A 38 -33.74 -32.33 31.22
CA MET A 38 -32.69 -33.06 30.48
C MET A 38 -33.17 -34.29 29.71
N ARG A 39 -32.47 -34.59 28.61
CA ARG A 39 -31.87 -35.90 28.26
C ARG A 39 -30.55 -35.59 27.52
N ALA A 40 -29.33 -35.86 28.00
CA ALA A 40 -28.81 -37.03 28.70
C ALA A 40 -29.12 -38.33 27.93
N ASP A 41 -28.30 -38.62 26.92
CA ASP A 41 -27.82 -39.96 26.52
C ASP A 41 -27.00 -39.87 25.22
N LEU A 42 -25.67 -39.70 25.35
CA LEU A 42 -24.64 -40.00 24.33
C LEU A 42 -23.18 -39.72 24.80
N MET A 43 -22.95 -39.41 26.08
CA MET A 43 -21.62 -39.42 26.70
C MET A 43 -21.43 -40.70 27.53
N ASN A 44 -20.92 -41.78 26.94
CA ASN A 44 -20.47 -42.97 27.70
C ASN A 44 -19.52 -43.90 26.91
N GLN A 45 -18.49 -43.36 26.24
CA GLN A 45 -17.35 -44.14 25.70
C GLN A 45 -16.01 -43.37 25.75
N VAL A 46 -15.67 -42.76 26.89
CA VAL A 46 -14.32 -42.17 27.12
C VAL A 46 -13.83 -42.51 28.54
N PRO A 47 -12.59 -43.02 28.73
CA PRO A 47 -12.05 -43.35 30.05
C PRO A 47 -11.87 -42.16 31.01
N GLU A 48 -11.91 -42.46 32.30
CA GLU A 48 -12.15 -41.52 33.41
C GLU A 48 -11.00 -40.55 33.78
N HIS A 49 -9.93 -40.46 32.98
CA HIS A 49 -8.69 -39.77 33.38
C HIS A 49 -8.46 -38.37 32.76
N TYR A 50 -9.46 -37.80 32.08
CA TYR A 50 -9.41 -36.45 31.52
C TYR A 50 -10.74 -35.70 31.72
N ARG A 51 -10.89 -35.04 32.87
CA ARG A 51 -11.86 -33.95 33.09
C ARG A 51 -11.23 -32.85 33.96
N PRO A 52 -11.01 -31.64 33.43
CA PRO A 52 -10.90 -30.42 34.23
C PRO A 52 -12.30 -29.89 34.53
N ASP A 53 -12.57 -29.53 35.78
CA ASP A 53 -13.84 -28.92 36.19
C ASP A 53 -14.02 -27.52 35.60
N TYR A 54 -15.20 -27.27 35.00
CA TYR A 54 -15.65 -25.93 34.64
C TYR A 54 -17.01 -25.65 35.29
N THR A 55 -16.98 -24.99 36.45
CA THR A 55 -18.18 -24.45 37.09
C THR A 55 -18.55 -23.12 36.41
N VAL A 56 -19.76 -23.05 35.84
CA VAL A 56 -20.29 -21.81 35.25
C VAL A 56 -20.88 -20.93 36.35
N ALA A 57 -20.45 -19.67 36.42
CA ALA A 57 -21.10 -18.63 37.22
C ALA A 57 -21.46 -17.44 36.32
N GLN A 58 -22.76 -17.14 36.21
CA GLN A 58 -23.25 -15.90 35.61
C GLN A 58 -23.28 -14.79 36.67
N GLY A 59 -22.85 -13.59 36.32
CA GLY A 59 -22.99 -12.40 37.16
C GLY A 59 -22.72 -11.12 36.36
N TYR A 60 -23.76 -10.32 36.13
CA TYR A 60 -23.64 -8.95 35.65
C TYR A 60 -23.30 -8.03 36.83
N GLY A 61 -22.38 -7.08 36.63
CA GLY A 61 -22.06 -6.03 37.61
C GLY A 61 -21.00 -5.08 37.07
N ASP A 62 -21.24 -3.78 37.21
CA ASP A 62 -20.31 -2.72 36.83
C ASP A 62 -19.11 -2.60 37.79
N ASP A 63 -18.12 -1.81 37.35
CA ASP A 63 -17.04 -1.17 38.13
C ASP A 63 -15.77 -1.94 38.59
N TYR A 64 -14.62 -1.40 38.15
CA TYR A 64 -13.28 -1.31 38.78
C TYR A 64 -12.46 -2.55 39.24
N TYR A 65 -11.39 -2.86 38.47
CA TYR A 65 -10.16 -3.60 38.89
C TYR A 65 -10.39 -5.02 39.49
N PRO A 66 -9.40 -5.79 40.01
CA PRO A 66 -7.92 -5.73 39.95
C PRO A 66 -7.33 -6.99 39.21
N LEU A 67 -6.01 -7.20 39.07
CA LEU A 67 -5.11 -7.79 40.08
C LEU A 67 -3.64 -7.59 39.71
N HIS A 68 -2.92 -6.84 40.54
CA HIS A 68 -1.46 -6.95 40.62
C HIS A 68 -1.11 -8.30 41.27
N GLN A 69 -0.13 -9.01 40.69
CA GLN A 69 0.62 -10.00 41.44
C GLN A 69 1.92 -9.33 41.90
N GLU A 70 1.99 -8.96 43.18
CA GLU A 70 3.20 -8.39 43.77
C GLU A 70 4.31 -9.43 43.81
N VAL A 71 5.31 -9.29 42.95
CA VAL A 71 6.61 -9.94 43.11
C VAL A 71 7.51 -8.96 43.86
N THR A 72 7.76 -9.25 45.13
CA THR A 72 8.56 -8.40 46.02
C THR A 72 10.02 -8.38 45.56
N TYR A 73 10.42 -7.33 44.85
CA TYR A 73 11.80 -7.17 44.37
C TYR A 73 12.62 -6.39 45.41
N HIS A 74 13.63 -7.02 46.01
CA HIS A 74 14.62 -6.30 46.82
C HIS A 74 15.49 -5.42 45.89
N PRO A 75 15.65 -4.11 46.19
CA PRO A 75 16.40 -3.23 45.30
C PRO A 75 17.92 -3.40 45.48
N GLY A 76 18.54 -4.14 44.56
CA GLY A 76 19.98 -4.03 44.27
C GLY A 76 20.31 -2.75 43.49
N PRO A 77 21.59 -2.31 43.46
CA PRO A 77 21.96 -1.02 42.89
C PRO A 77 21.79 -0.96 41.36
N LYS A 78 21.57 0.26 40.85
CA LYS A 78 21.35 0.57 39.43
C LYS A 78 22.65 0.45 38.63
N GLU A 79 22.82 -0.64 37.88
CA GLU A 79 23.74 -0.72 36.73
C GLU A 79 23.02 -1.38 35.54
N ASP A 80 23.55 -1.17 34.33
CA ASP A 80 22.86 -1.42 33.05
C ASP A 80 22.42 -2.88 32.85
N ALA A 81 21.14 -3.16 33.10
CA ALA A 81 20.55 -4.48 32.95
C ALA A 81 20.29 -4.84 31.48
N TYR A 82 21.33 -5.33 30.79
CA TYR A 82 21.17 -6.06 29.54
C TYR A 82 20.37 -7.36 29.78
N ASN A 83 19.41 -7.68 28.91
CA ASN A 83 18.80 -9.01 28.85
C ASN A 83 19.80 -10.00 28.23
N LEU A 84 20.79 -10.39 29.05
CA LEU A 84 21.77 -11.42 28.71
C LEU A 84 21.09 -12.78 28.77
N VAL A 85 20.81 -13.36 27.59
CA VAL A 85 20.38 -14.75 27.48
C VAL A 85 21.63 -15.60 27.20
N PRO A 86 22.21 -16.30 28.20
CA PRO A 86 23.25 -17.27 27.92
C PRO A 86 22.68 -18.43 27.08
N LEU A 87 23.47 -18.90 26.11
CA LEU A 87 23.10 -19.96 25.16
C LEU A 87 23.11 -21.35 25.82
N GLY A 88 22.21 -21.55 26.79
CA GLY A 88 22.04 -22.79 27.55
C GLY A 88 20.59 -23.25 27.75
N TYR A 89 19.60 -22.50 27.25
CA TYR A 89 18.20 -22.85 27.42
C TYR A 89 17.76 -23.93 26.42
N ARG A 90 17.91 -25.20 26.79
CA ARG A 90 17.07 -26.26 26.21
C ARG A 90 15.62 -25.98 26.63
N PRO A 91 14.67 -25.76 25.70
CA PRO A 91 13.27 -25.80 26.09
C PRO A 91 12.98 -27.20 26.67
N PRO A 92 12.05 -27.33 27.65
CA PRO A 92 11.58 -28.64 28.07
C PRO A 92 11.09 -29.39 26.84
N GLN A 93 11.45 -30.67 26.72
CA GLN A 93 10.98 -31.53 25.63
C GLN A 93 9.45 -31.59 25.68
N VAL A 94 8.80 -30.82 24.81
CA VAL A 94 7.39 -31.05 24.48
C VAL A 94 7.35 -32.43 23.83
N PRO A 95 6.52 -33.38 24.32
CA PRO A 95 6.38 -34.68 23.69
C PRO A 95 6.04 -34.50 22.20
N GLU A 96 6.69 -35.25 21.32
CA GLU A 96 6.37 -35.22 19.89
C GLU A 96 4.89 -35.56 19.68
N MET A 97 4.11 -34.55 19.33
CA MET A 97 2.71 -34.74 18.97
C MET A 97 2.67 -35.30 17.55
N ASP A 98 2.39 -36.59 17.42
CA ASP A 98 2.30 -37.28 16.14
C ASP A 98 1.14 -36.74 15.28
N ILE A 99 1.45 -35.71 14.49
CA ILE A 99 0.52 -35.00 13.61
C ILE A 99 -0.03 -35.91 12.49
N SER A 100 0.55 -37.10 12.26
CA SER A 100 0.06 -38.03 11.24
C SER A 100 -1.35 -38.54 11.53
N ASN A 101 -1.74 -38.62 12.81
CA ASN A 101 -3.08 -39.05 13.20
C ASN A 101 -4.14 -37.95 13.00
N ILE A 102 -3.76 -36.67 13.06
CA ILE A 102 -4.66 -35.54 12.76
C ILE A 102 -5.01 -35.55 11.26
N TYR A 103 -4.01 -35.65 10.38
CA TYR A 103 -4.24 -35.75 8.93
C TYR A 103 -5.01 -37.02 8.53
N ARG A 104 -4.81 -38.17 9.22
CA ARG A 104 -5.62 -39.38 9.00
C ARG A 104 -7.07 -39.23 9.45
N ALA A 105 -7.34 -38.48 10.53
CA ALA A 105 -8.69 -38.21 10.99
C ALA A 105 -9.42 -37.25 10.04
N GLU A 106 -8.75 -36.19 9.58
CA GLU A 106 -9.28 -35.21 8.65
C GLU A 106 -9.55 -35.81 7.26
N ALA A 107 -8.65 -36.66 6.75
CA ALA A 107 -8.87 -37.42 5.52
C ALA A 107 -10.03 -38.44 5.63
N ARG A 108 -10.27 -39.04 6.81
CA ARG A 108 -11.44 -39.90 7.05
C ARG A 108 -12.74 -39.12 7.18
N GLY A 109 -12.70 -37.89 7.72
CA GLY A 109 -13.84 -36.98 7.76
C GLY A 109 -14.27 -36.53 6.36
N LEU A 110 -13.32 -36.11 5.53
CA LEU A 110 -13.59 -35.69 4.14
C LEU A 110 -14.15 -36.82 3.25
N MET A 111 -13.83 -38.08 3.53
CA MET A 111 -14.43 -39.25 2.88
C MET A 111 -15.89 -39.52 3.28
N ALA A 112 -16.36 -38.97 4.41
CA ALA A 112 -17.69 -39.26 4.95
C ALA A 112 -18.80 -38.33 4.40
N GLU A 113 -18.44 -37.19 3.78
CA GLU A 113 -19.40 -36.16 3.36
C GLU A 113 -19.64 -36.06 1.83
N SER A 114 -19.10 -36.96 1.01
CA SER A 114 -19.40 -36.97 -0.44
C SER A 114 -20.64 -37.83 -0.77
N PRO A 115 -21.65 -37.31 -1.50
CA PRO A 115 -22.77 -38.12 -1.97
C PRO A 115 -22.34 -39.22 -2.95
N ARG A 116 -22.93 -40.41 -2.83
CA ARG A 116 -22.69 -41.57 -3.69
C ARG A 116 -22.91 -41.27 -5.18
N ALA A 117 -21.82 -41.11 -5.94
CA ALA A 117 -21.80 -41.23 -7.40
C ALA A 117 -20.42 -41.71 -7.87
N SER A 118 -20.40 -42.62 -8.85
CA SER A 118 -19.20 -43.24 -9.47
C SER A 118 -18.22 -43.95 -8.52
N MET A 119 -18.53 -45.20 -8.15
CA MET A 119 -17.62 -46.09 -7.40
C MET A 119 -17.02 -47.25 -8.24
N ASP A 120 -17.23 -47.24 -9.57
CA ASP A 120 -16.98 -48.40 -10.46
C ASP A 120 -15.91 -48.17 -11.55
N ALA A 121 -15.02 -47.19 -11.39
CA ALA A 121 -14.04 -46.83 -12.44
C ALA A 121 -12.60 -46.59 -11.93
N MET A 122 -12.10 -47.45 -11.03
CA MET A 122 -10.64 -47.65 -10.82
C MET A 122 -10.31 -48.91 -9.99
N SER A 123 -10.71 -50.08 -10.47
CA SER A 123 -10.27 -51.38 -9.92
C SER A 123 -8.82 -51.70 -10.29
N GLY A 124 -7.87 -50.94 -9.75
CA GLY A 124 -6.45 -51.10 -10.05
C GLY A 124 -5.50 -50.10 -9.38
N PHE A 125 -5.91 -49.43 -8.29
CA PHE A 125 -5.06 -48.48 -7.59
C PHE A 125 -4.49 -49.10 -6.30
N ASP A 126 -3.19 -49.41 -6.33
CA ASP A 126 -2.40 -49.84 -5.16
C ASP A 126 -1.79 -48.58 -4.50
N PRO A 127 -2.29 -48.14 -3.33
CA PRO A 127 -1.89 -46.86 -2.75
C PRO A 127 -0.45 -46.85 -2.23
N ASP A 128 0.14 -48.01 -1.93
CA ASP A 128 1.51 -48.07 -1.39
C ASP A 128 2.57 -47.87 -2.49
N ARG A 129 2.26 -48.25 -3.75
CA ARG A 129 3.18 -48.09 -4.88
C ARG A 129 3.35 -46.66 -5.41
N PHE A 130 2.42 -45.75 -5.10
CA PHE A 130 2.56 -44.33 -5.48
C PHE A 130 3.43 -43.52 -4.52
N ALA A 131 3.78 -44.08 -3.35
CA ALA A 131 4.60 -43.39 -2.34
C ALA A 131 6.10 -43.32 -2.71
N GLU A 132 6.61 -44.23 -3.55
CA GLU A 132 8.05 -44.35 -3.83
C GLU A 132 8.51 -43.80 -5.20
N SER A 133 7.59 -43.34 -6.07
CA SER A 133 7.95 -42.90 -7.43
C SER A 133 7.83 -41.38 -7.67
N SER A 134 8.97 -40.70 -7.59
CA SER A 134 9.31 -39.51 -8.38
C SER A 134 8.70 -38.13 -8.05
N THR A 135 8.03 -37.93 -6.90
CA THR A 135 7.66 -36.57 -6.43
C THR A 135 8.21 -36.20 -5.04
N ALA A 136 8.55 -37.17 -4.19
CA ALA A 136 9.08 -36.90 -2.85
C ALA A 136 10.53 -36.34 -2.86
N THR A 137 11.35 -36.69 -3.86
CA THR A 137 12.82 -36.44 -3.84
C THR A 137 13.23 -34.98 -4.08
N LEU A 138 12.33 -34.11 -4.57
CA LEU A 138 12.60 -32.68 -4.77
C LEU A 138 11.96 -31.78 -3.69
N LEU A 139 11.04 -32.32 -2.88
CA LEU A 139 10.38 -31.59 -1.79
C LEU A 139 10.94 -31.96 -0.40
N SER A 140 11.77 -33.00 -0.32
CA SER A 140 12.40 -33.50 0.92
C SER A 140 13.83 -32.97 1.17
N ARG A 141 14.29 -31.97 0.40
CA ARG A 141 15.33 -31.07 0.93
C ARG A 141 14.64 -30.08 1.86
N PRO A 142 14.72 -30.24 3.20
CA PRO A 142 14.63 -29.05 4.02
C PRO A 142 15.69 -28.09 3.48
N VAL A 143 15.33 -26.82 3.29
CA VAL A 143 16.35 -25.78 3.34
C VAL A 143 16.78 -25.76 4.80
N SER A 144 17.71 -26.65 5.14
CA SER A 144 18.47 -26.56 6.37
C SER A 144 19.13 -25.21 6.31
N ILE A 145 18.57 -24.27 7.07
CA ILE A 145 19.25 -23.03 7.37
C ILE A 145 20.47 -23.50 8.17
N HIS A 146 21.59 -23.67 7.47
CA HIS A 146 22.89 -23.78 8.09
C HIS A 146 23.18 -22.41 8.70
N PHE A 147 22.57 -22.17 9.86
CA PHE A 147 23.23 -21.41 10.90
C PHE A 147 24.59 -22.07 11.03
N ALA A 148 25.65 -21.37 10.62
CA ALA A 148 26.98 -21.74 11.08
C ALA A 148 26.88 -21.82 12.61
N PRO A 149 27.28 -22.94 13.24
CA PRO A 149 27.17 -23.06 14.69
C PRO A 149 27.91 -21.85 15.28
N PRO A 150 27.22 -20.97 16.03
CA PRO A 150 27.90 -19.86 16.64
C PRO A 150 29.01 -20.42 17.55
N PRO A 151 30.18 -19.78 17.63
CA PRO A 151 31.20 -20.19 18.59
C PRO A 151 30.56 -20.21 20.00
N GLU A 152 30.96 -21.18 20.83
CA GLU A 152 30.21 -21.57 22.04
C GLU A 152 30.00 -20.42 23.06
N ASP A 153 30.78 -19.34 22.95
CA ASP A 153 30.71 -18.13 23.78
C ASP A 153 29.94 -16.94 23.15
N ALA A 154 29.21 -17.12 22.03
CA ALA A 154 28.62 -16.01 21.28
C ALA A 154 27.39 -15.34 21.94
N PHE A 155 27.59 -14.21 22.63
CA PHE A 155 26.50 -13.40 23.19
C PHE A 155 25.63 -12.72 22.11
N LEU A 156 24.32 -12.97 22.14
CA LEU A 156 23.35 -12.33 21.24
C LEU A 156 22.92 -10.96 21.79
N VAL A 157 23.25 -9.87 21.08
CA VAL A 157 22.74 -8.53 21.47
C VAL A 157 21.29 -8.38 21.02
N SER A 158 20.36 -8.76 21.90
CA SER A 158 18.94 -8.45 21.77
C SER A 158 18.58 -7.20 22.58
N ILE A 159 18.02 -6.20 21.88
CA ILE A 159 17.42 -5.02 22.51
C ILE A 159 16.06 -5.45 23.06
N GLY A 160 15.86 -5.34 24.37
CA GLY A 160 14.62 -5.76 25.03
C GLY A 160 13.40 -4.94 24.60
N PRO A 161 12.18 -5.48 24.74
CA PRO A 161 10.94 -4.82 24.30
C PRO A 161 10.64 -3.50 25.04
N ASP A 162 11.27 -3.26 26.20
CA ASP A 162 11.09 -2.07 27.04
C ASP A 162 12.30 -1.11 27.04
N ASP A 163 13.35 -1.38 26.26
CA ASP A 163 14.51 -0.49 26.11
C ASP A 163 14.08 0.83 25.42
N LEU A 164 14.55 1.98 25.92
CA LEU A 164 14.34 3.30 25.33
C LEU A 164 14.97 3.45 23.93
N ARG A 165 15.94 2.59 23.59
CA ARG A 165 16.54 2.49 22.26
C ARG A 165 15.59 1.83 21.25
N HIS A 166 14.63 1.03 21.70
CA HIS A 166 13.60 0.44 20.85
C HIS A 166 12.69 1.55 20.28
N PRO A 167 12.50 1.69 18.95
CA PRO A 167 11.73 2.79 18.36
C PRO A 167 10.28 2.88 18.84
N PHE A 168 9.62 1.74 19.10
CA PHE A 168 8.31 1.67 19.75
C PHE A 168 8.22 2.39 21.11
N ASN A 169 9.32 2.60 21.82
CA ASN A 169 9.35 3.21 23.16
C ASN A 169 9.80 4.69 23.14
N TRP A 170 10.09 5.24 21.94
CA TRP A 170 10.34 6.67 21.81
C TRP A 170 9.13 7.51 22.19
N SER A 171 9.38 8.72 22.70
CA SER A 171 8.34 9.69 23.02
C SER A 171 7.49 10.01 21.80
N THR A 172 6.19 10.25 22.03
CA THR A 172 5.22 10.57 20.99
C THR A 172 5.69 11.73 20.11
N THR A 173 6.21 12.80 20.72
CA THR A 173 6.79 13.95 20.01
C THR A 173 7.89 13.53 19.04
N LYS A 174 8.86 12.71 19.47
CA LYS A 174 9.97 12.25 18.59
C LYS A 174 9.45 11.47 17.38
N LYS A 175 8.48 10.57 17.58
CA LYS A 175 7.87 9.80 16.48
C LYS A 175 7.15 10.69 15.48
N TRP A 176 6.41 11.70 15.96
CA TRP A 176 5.72 12.67 15.10
C TRP A 176 6.70 13.60 14.38
N THR A 177 7.78 14.05 15.02
CA THR A 177 8.84 14.83 14.35
C THR A 177 9.45 14.04 13.20
N VAL A 178 9.87 12.80 13.44
CA VAL A 178 10.42 11.93 12.37
C VAL A 178 9.42 11.76 11.23
N LEU A 179 8.15 11.48 11.56
CA LEU A 179 7.11 11.31 10.54
C LEU A 179 6.87 12.57 9.71
N ILE A 180 6.80 13.75 10.34
CA ILE A 180 6.56 15.03 9.66
C ILE A 180 7.71 15.38 8.72
N VAL A 181 8.97 15.17 9.14
CA VAL A 181 10.17 15.35 8.30
C VAL A 181 10.12 14.40 7.09
N VAL A 182 9.94 13.09 7.32
CA VAL A 182 9.83 12.11 6.21
C VAL A 182 8.66 12.42 5.26
N CYS A 183 7.54 12.91 5.76
CA CYS A 183 6.42 13.40 4.94
C CYS A 183 6.77 14.66 4.14
N SER A 184 7.46 15.63 4.74
CA SER A 184 7.93 16.86 4.07
C SER A 184 8.90 16.54 2.94
N ALA A 185 9.85 15.63 3.17
CA ALA A 185 10.71 15.09 2.11
C ALA A 185 9.92 14.40 0.99
N ALA A 186 8.92 13.57 1.33
CA ALA A 186 8.04 12.94 0.33
C ALA A 186 7.22 13.96 -0.48
N VAL A 187 6.80 15.08 0.13
CA VAL A 187 6.18 16.20 -0.60
C VAL A 187 7.19 16.87 -1.52
N CYS A 188 8.41 17.19 -1.04
CA CYS A 188 9.45 17.82 -1.84
C CYS A 188 9.74 17.03 -3.14
N VAL A 189 9.93 15.71 -3.04
CA VAL A 189 10.23 14.85 -4.20
C VAL A 189 9.03 14.70 -5.14
N THR A 190 7.79 14.70 -4.63
CA THR A 190 6.59 14.60 -5.48
C THR A 190 6.10 15.93 -6.04
N VAL A 191 6.50 17.06 -5.42
CA VAL A 191 6.43 18.40 -6.03
C VAL A 191 7.45 18.50 -7.16
N ALA A 192 8.67 18.04 -6.96
CA ALA A 192 9.71 18.07 -7.99
C ALA A 192 9.34 17.27 -9.25
N SER A 193 8.50 16.22 -9.17
CA SER A 193 8.01 15.54 -10.38
C SER A 193 7.16 16.47 -11.25
N SER A 194 6.18 17.13 -10.63
CA SER A 194 5.07 17.84 -11.27
C SER A 194 5.37 19.30 -11.61
N ILE A 195 6.31 19.95 -10.89
CA ILE A 195 6.59 21.39 -11.02
C ILE A 195 7.05 21.81 -12.43
N GLN A 196 7.69 20.90 -13.20
CA GLN A 196 8.06 21.14 -14.60
C GLN A 196 6.84 21.32 -15.53
N ALA A 197 5.65 20.83 -15.16
CA ALA A 197 4.43 21.00 -15.97
C ALA A 197 4.13 22.49 -16.27
N SER A 198 4.47 23.38 -15.33
CA SER A 198 4.32 24.83 -15.50
C SER A 198 5.45 25.48 -16.32
N THR A 199 6.56 24.77 -16.58
CA THR A 199 7.72 25.26 -17.35
C THR A 199 7.69 24.88 -18.84
N TYR A 200 6.74 24.03 -19.29
CA TYR A 200 6.80 23.41 -20.62
C TYR A 200 7.00 24.42 -21.75
N GLN A 201 6.26 25.53 -21.75
CA GLN A 201 6.39 26.56 -22.79
C GLN A 201 7.76 27.26 -22.71
N ASN A 202 8.23 27.58 -21.50
CA ASN A 202 9.54 28.19 -21.30
C ASN A 202 10.70 27.26 -21.71
N LEU A 203 10.48 25.94 -21.75
CA LEU A 203 11.46 24.94 -22.22
C LEU A 203 11.45 24.81 -23.76
N GLU A 204 10.28 24.89 -24.39
CA GLU A 204 10.18 25.01 -25.86
C GLU A 204 10.92 26.27 -26.32
N ASP A 205 10.57 27.43 -25.75
CA ASP A 205 11.15 28.74 -26.12
C ASP A 205 12.66 28.83 -25.84
N ALA A 206 13.17 28.14 -24.82
CA ALA A 206 14.58 28.22 -24.41
C ALA A 206 15.52 27.21 -25.10
N PHE A 207 14.98 26.15 -25.70
CA PHE A 207 15.78 25.10 -26.35
C PHE A 207 15.39 24.83 -27.81
N ASP A 208 14.35 25.48 -28.34
CA ASP A 208 13.78 25.26 -29.69
C ASP A 208 13.41 23.80 -29.95
N VAL A 209 12.63 23.23 -29.02
CA VAL A 209 12.22 21.82 -29.01
C VAL A 209 10.70 21.66 -29.01
N PRO A 210 10.15 20.57 -29.59
CA PRO A 210 8.72 20.31 -29.58
C PRO A 210 8.20 19.96 -28.17
N ARG A 211 6.92 20.26 -27.90
CA ARG A 211 6.24 19.99 -26.62
C ARG A 211 6.51 18.62 -26.02
N ILE A 212 6.58 17.58 -26.86
CA ILE A 212 6.75 16.20 -26.41
C ILE A 212 8.08 16.00 -25.66
N GLU A 213 9.15 16.71 -26.01
CA GLU A 213 10.42 16.69 -25.28
C GLU A 213 10.32 17.43 -23.95
N ALA A 214 9.66 18.60 -23.92
CA ALA A 214 9.40 19.32 -22.68
C ALA A 214 8.54 18.51 -21.69
N VAL A 215 7.59 17.71 -22.20
CA VAL A 215 6.78 16.76 -21.40
C VAL A 215 7.60 15.55 -20.95
N ALA A 216 8.51 15.03 -21.80
CA ALA A 216 9.33 13.87 -21.49
C ALA A 216 10.16 14.02 -20.21
N GLY A 217 10.51 15.25 -19.79
CA GLY A 217 11.21 15.47 -18.52
C GLY A 217 10.39 15.11 -17.28
N VAL A 218 9.06 15.27 -17.31
CA VAL A 218 8.18 14.74 -16.25
C VAL A 218 8.10 13.22 -16.36
N SER A 219 7.92 12.69 -17.56
CA SER A 219 7.84 11.24 -17.78
C SER A 219 9.08 10.48 -17.31
N LEU A 220 10.27 10.95 -17.67
CA LEU A 220 11.55 10.35 -17.28
C LEU A 220 11.79 10.43 -15.77
N TYR A 221 11.43 11.55 -15.14
CA TYR A 221 11.53 11.66 -13.68
C TYR A 221 10.67 10.60 -12.98
N VAL A 222 9.42 10.42 -13.42
CA VAL A 222 8.51 9.44 -12.81
C VAL A 222 8.94 8.01 -13.12
N LEU A 223 9.42 7.74 -14.33
CA LEU A 223 9.97 6.44 -14.69
C LEU A 223 11.19 6.09 -13.82
N GLY A 224 12.13 7.04 -13.68
CA GLY A 224 13.29 6.92 -12.79
C GLY A 224 12.86 6.67 -11.35
N PHE A 225 11.84 7.39 -10.87
CA PHE A 225 11.26 7.22 -9.55
C PHE A 225 10.69 5.80 -9.32
N GLY A 226 9.95 5.26 -10.28
CA GLY A 226 9.43 3.88 -10.20
C GLY A 226 10.56 2.84 -10.15
N ILE A 227 11.59 3.04 -10.96
CA ILE A 227 12.80 2.18 -11.00
C ILE A 227 13.57 2.29 -9.67
N GLY A 228 13.80 3.50 -9.16
CA GLY A 228 14.50 3.73 -7.90
C GLY A 228 13.80 3.11 -6.69
N ALA A 229 12.46 3.10 -6.67
CA ALA A 229 11.68 2.52 -5.59
C ALA A 229 11.91 1.00 -5.45
N LEU A 230 12.13 0.31 -6.58
CA LEU A 230 12.44 -1.12 -6.64
C LEU A 230 13.80 -1.44 -6.00
N PHE A 231 14.77 -0.54 -6.11
CA PHE A 231 16.12 -0.71 -5.54
C PHE A 231 16.22 -0.24 -4.09
N LEU A 232 15.73 0.96 -3.77
CA LEU A 232 15.98 1.64 -2.49
C LEU A 232 15.17 1.04 -1.33
N GLY A 233 13.98 0.48 -1.59
CA GLY A 233 13.18 -0.21 -0.57
C GLY A 233 13.95 -1.37 0.07
N PRO A 234 14.32 -2.42 -0.69
CA PRO A 234 15.13 -3.53 -0.20
C PRO A 234 16.48 -3.10 0.39
N LEU A 235 17.15 -2.12 -0.23
CA LEU A 235 18.44 -1.62 0.25
C LEU A 235 18.36 -1.04 1.67
N SER A 236 17.22 -0.45 2.05
CA SER A 236 16.98 0.08 3.40
C SER A 236 16.86 -1.01 4.48
N GLU A 237 16.53 -2.24 4.12
CA GLU A 237 16.50 -3.38 5.06
C GLU A 237 17.90 -3.94 5.32
N PHE A 238 18.87 -3.67 4.44
CA PHE A 238 20.28 -4.07 4.62
C PHE A 238 21.16 -3.01 5.26
N TYR A 239 20.97 -1.74 4.89
CA TYR A 239 21.83 -0.64 5.32
C TYR A 239 21.20 0.25 6.41
N GLY A 240 19.89 0.12 6.66
CA GLY A 240 19.12 0.98 7.56
C GLY A 240 18.32 2.03 6.80
N ARG A 241 17.26 2.54 7.43
CA ARG A 241 16.30 3.49 6.84
C ARG A 241 16.92 4.88 6.74
N SER A 242 17.57 5.34 7.82
CA SER A 242 18.14 6.68 7.94
C SER A 242 19.27 6.92 6.90
N ILE A 243 20.19 5.96 6.75
CA ILE A 243 21.29 6.07 5.77
C ILE A 243 20.75 6.15 4.33
N ILE A 244 19.73 5.35 3.99
CA ILE A 244 19.14 5.39 2.65
C ILE A 244 18.45 6.72 2.38
N TYR A 245 17.73 7.31 3.34
CA TYR A 245 17.18 8.66 3.17
C TYR A 245 18.28 9.71 2.92
N LEU A 246 19.34 9.72 3.72
CA LEU A 246 20.42 10.71 3.60
C LEU A 246 21.11 10.62 2.24
N VAL A 247 21.50 9.42 1.80
CA VAL A 247 22.17 9.23 0.50
C VAL A 247 21.21 9.53 -0.67
N SER A 248 19.97 9.02 -0.61
CA SER A 248 18.90 9.30 -1.59
C SER A 248 18.71 10.80 -1.80
N PHE A 249 18.61 11.55 -0.69
CA PHE A 249 18.22 12.95 -0.73
C PHE A 249 19.40 13.91 -1.00
N ALA A 250 20.61 13.55 -0.57
CA ALA A 250 21.84 14.24 -0.97
C ALA A 250 22.03 14.15 -2.49
N LEU A 251 21.92 12.94 -3.06
CA LEU A 251 22.04 12.74 -4.52
C LEU A 251 20.90 13.44 -5.27
N PHE A 252 19.66 13.35 -4.80
CA PHE A 252 18.53 14.11 -5.35
C PHE A 252 18.82 15.62 -5.40
N THR A 253 19.31 16.20 -4.30
CA THR A 253 19.60 17.65 -4.21
C THR A 253 20.75 18.04 -5.15
N VAL A 254 21.85 17.29 -5.15
CA VAL A 254 23.01 17.56 -6.02
C VAL A 254 22.66 17.41 -7.50
N PHE A 255 21.95 16.35 -7.89
CA PHE A 255 21.59 16.11 -9.29
C PHE A 255 20.48 17.02 -9.83
N ASN A 256 19.82 17.84 -9.00
CA ASN A 256 19.00 18.94 -9.49
C ASN A 256 19.85 20.14 -9.96
N ILE A 257 21.11 20.30 -9.52
CA ILE A 257 21.98 21.42 -9.94
C ILE A 257 22.25 21.40 -11.46
N PRO A 258 22.62 20.28 -12.11
CA PRO A 258 22.72 20.18 -13.57
C PRO A 258 21.41 20.47 -14.31
N ILE A 259 20.24 20.25 -13.69
CA ILE A 259 18.93 20.55 -14.28
C ILE A 259 18.70 22.07 -14.30
N ALA A 260 18.93 22.75 -13.16
CA ALA A 260 18.80 24.20 -13.05
C ALA A 260 19.80 24.96 -13.95
N THR A 261 20.97 24.37 -14.22
CA THR A 261 22.04 24.95 -15.04
C THR A 261 22.07 24.42 -16.49
N ALA A 262 21.14 23.55 -16.88
CA ALA A 262 21.15 22.85 -18.16
C ALA A 262 21.23 23.81 -19.36
N GLN A 263 22.10 23.46 -20.32
CA GLN A 263 22.33 24.19 -21.57
C GLN A 263 21.79 23.44 -22.81
N ASN A 264 21.25 22.23 -22.62
CA ASN A 264 20.57 21.47 -23.66
C ASN A 264 19.52 20.54 -23.04
N MET A 265 18.53 20.14 -23.85
CA MET A 265 17.44 19.27 -23.41
C MET A 265 17.92 17.88 -22.98
N GLY A 266 18.92 17.30 -23.66
CA GLY A 266 19.45 15.96 -23.32
C GLY A 266 19.98 15.85 -21.89
N VAL A 267 20.75 16.85 -21.43
CA VAL A 267 21.24 16.96 -20.05
C VAL A 267 20.07 17.09 -19.07
N LEU A 268 19.08 17.93 -19.38
CA LEU A 268 17.87 18.10 -18.55
C LEU A 268 17.13 16.77 -18.41
N LEU A 269 16.86 16.07 -19.51
CA LEU A 269 16.16 14.79 -19.54
C LEU A 269 16.92 13.68 -18.80
N PHE A 270 18.23 13.58 -19.00
CA PHE A 270 19.07 12.59 -18.30
C PHE A 270 19.06 12.83 -16.79
N PHE A 271 19.33 14.05 -16.32
CA PHE A 271 19.32 14.34 -14.89
C PHE A 271 17.92 14.29 -14.28
N ARG A 272 16.84 14.47 -15.06
CA ARG A 272 15.47 14.19 -14.60
C ARG A 272 15.25 12.71 -14.31
N LEU A 273 15.71 11.79 -15.17
CA LEU A 273 15.71 10.35 -14.88
C LEU A 273 16.50 10.03 -13.60
N VAL A 274 17.72 10.58 -13.47
CA VAL A 274 18.60 10.33 -12.31
C VAL A 274 18.02 10.89 -11.01
N THR A 275 17.53 12.13 -10.99
CA THR A 275 16.90 12.73 -9.79
C THR A 275 15.64 11.98 -9.37
N GLY A 276 14.82 11.52 -10.33
CA GLY A 276 13.69 10.64 -10.06
C GLY A 276 14.13 9.37 -9.34
N LEU A 277 15.14 8.68 -9.90
CA LEU A 277 15.73 7.46 -9.31
C LEU A 277 16.27 7.71 -7.90
N CYS A 278 17.00 8.81 -7.68
CA CYS A 278 17.52 9.17 -6.37
C CYS A 278 16.42 9.48 -5.37
N GLY A 279 15.36 10.20 -5.75
CA GLY A 279 14.27 10.62 -4.85
C GLY A 279 13.32 9.50 -4.39
N ALA A 280 13.36 8.34 -5.04
CA ALA A 280 12.38 7.26 -4.82
C ALA A 280 12.40 6.59 -3.43
N GLY A 281 13.48 6.79 -2.66
CA GLY A 281 13.62 6.23 -1.30
C GLY A 281 12.49 6.65 -0.38
N PHE A 282 11.95 7.86 -0.55
CA PHE A 282 10.91 8.38 0.34
C PHE A 282 9.55 7.70 0.20
N LEU A 283 9.22 7.10 -0.96
CA LEU A 283 7.98 6.30 -1.09
C LEU A 283 8.15 4.84 -0.68
N SER A 284 9.31 4.25 -0.96
CA SER A 284 9.57 2.83 -0.72
C SER A 284 9.94 2.55 0.74
N VAL A 285 10.68 3.44 1.39
CA VAL A 285 11.24 3.23 2.73
C VAL A 285 10.30 3.74 3.84
N ALA A 286 9.51 4.80 3.60
CA ALA A 286 8.71 5.45 4.64
C ALA A 286 7.53 4.63 5.18
N GLY A 287 6.94 3.74 4.38
CA GLY A 287 5.99 2.75 4.89
C GLY A 287 6.64 1.85 5.97
N GLY A 288 7.87 1.42 5.73
CA GLY A 288 8.69 0.67 6.69
C GLY A 288 8.99 1.48 7.94
N THR A 289 9.42 2.74 7.78
CA THR A 289 9.72 3.67 8.89
C THR A 289 8.49 3.90 9.80
N VAL A 290 7.27 3.95 9.24
CA VAL A 290 6.03 4.01 10.05
C VAL A 290 5.83 2.70 10.83
N SER A 291 5.97 1.53 10.19
CA SER A 291 5.85 0.24 10.89
C SER A 291 6.95 -0.02 11.93
N ASP A 292 8.13 0.58 11.75
CA ASP A 292 9.26 0.47 12.68
C ASP A 292 9.01 1.28 13.98
N MET A 293 8.27 2.41 13.91
CA MET A 293 8.06 3.32 15.05
C MET A 293 6.73 3.17 15.80
N PHE A 294 5.66 2.71 15.14
CA PHE A 294 4.31 2.67 15.70
C PHE A 294 3.85 1.22 15.95
N ARG A 295 3.35 0.94 17.16
CA ARG A 295 2.88 -0.41 17.54
C ARG A 295 1.63 -0.79 16.74
N PRO A 296 1.44 -2.07 16.37
CA PRO A 296 0.24 -2.55 15.67
C PRO A 296 -1.05 -2.06 16.32
N GLY A 297 -1.96 -1.52 15.52
CA GLY A 297 -3.23 -0.92 15.98
C GLY A 297 -3.18 0.60 16.19
N THR A 298 -2.00 1.21 16.35
CA THR A 298 -1.78 2.68 16.41
C THR A 298 -1.26 3.27 15.10
N THR A 299 -0.93 2.42 14.13
CA THR A 299 -0.31 2.76 12.83
C THR A 299 -1.22 3.50 11.85
N ASP A 300 -2.55 3.46 12.04
CA ASP A 300 -3.51 3.89 11.01
C ASP A 300 -3.45 5.39 10.70
N LEU A 301 -3.44 6.26 11.72
CA LEU A 301 -3.36 7.70 11.54
C LEU A 301 -1.99 8.13 10.96
N PRO A 302 -0.84 7.66 11.47
CA PRO A 302 0.45 7.83 10.82
C PRO A 302 0.47 7.41 9.35
N THR A 303 -0.11 6.25 9.02
CA THR A 303 -0.15 5.73 7.65
C THR A 303 -1.03 6.59 6.74
N ALA A 304 -2.16 7.10 7.23
CA ALA A 304 -3.04 8.00 6.47
C ALA A 304 -2.36 9.34 6.15
N ILE A 305 -1.70 9.96 7.14
CA ILE A 305 -0.94 11.20 6.97
C ILE A 305 0.22 10.99 6.00
N TYR A 306 0.97 9.89 6.15
CA TYR A 306 2.02 9.51 5.21
C TYR A 306 1.48 9.28 3.79
N THR A 307 0.31 8.67 3.63
CA THR A 307 -0.28 8.42 2.30
C THR A 307 -0.70 9.72 1.58
N LEU A 308 -1.13 10.74 2.33
CA LEU A 308 -1.49 12.05 1.77
C LEU A 308 -0.28 12.84 1.26
N ALA A 309 0.85 12.79 1.97
CA ALA A 309 2.06 13.55 1.63
C ALA A 309 2.48 13.42 0.15
N PRO A 310 2.75 12.22 -0.41
CA PRO A 310 3.15 12.08 -1.81
C PRO A 310 2.02 12.27 -2.82
N LEU A 311 0.76 12.17 -2.41
CA LEU A 311 -0.39 12.48 -3.26
C LEU A 311 -0.58 14.00 -3.43
N SER A 312 -0.13 14.81 -2.46
CA SER A 312 -0.22 16.27 -2.54
C SER A 312 0.73 16.90 -3.58
N GLY A 313 1.88 16.28 -3.88
CA GLY A 313 2.91 16.83 -4.77
C GLY A 313 2.43 17.13 -6.20
N PRO A 314 1.69 16.22 -6.88
CA PRO A 314 1.02 16.50 -8.14
C PRO A 314 0.08 17.73 -8.12
N CYS A 315 -0.44 18.13 -6.97
CA CYS A 315 -1.31 19.30 -6.86
C CYS A 315 -0.52 20.58 -6.55
N LEU A 316 0.49 20.49 -5.68
CA LEU A 316 1.30 21.62 -5.23
C LEU A 316 2.33 22.08 -6.28
N GLY A 317 2.92 21.18 -7.06
CA GLY A 317 3.92 21.55 -8.08
C GLY A 317 3.39 22.52 -9.14
N PRO A 318 2.24 22.26 -9.80
CA PRO A 318 1.68 23.21 -10.76
C PRO A 318 1.36 24.59 -10.17
N ILE A 319 0.98 24.66 -8.89
CA ILE A 319 0.73 25.93 -8.18
C ILE A 319 2.03 26.71 -7.99
N LEU A 320 3.05 26.09 -7.38
CA LEU A 320 4.35 26.72 -7.13
C LEU A 320 5.04 27.10 -8.46
N GLY A 321 5.13 26.14 -9.38
CA GLY A 321 5.68 26.35 -10.71
C GLY A 321 4.91 27.40 -11.51
N GLY A 322 3.58 27.47 -11.37
CA GLY A 322 2.74 28.40 -12.10
C GLY A 322 3.07 29.86 -11.79
N TYR A 323 3.12 30.22 -10.51
CA TYR A 323 3.48 31.57 -10.08
C TYR A 323 4.97 31.90 -10.26
N MET A 324 5.86 30.93 -10.10
CA MET A 324 7.30 31.16 -10.34
C MET A 324 7.58 31.46 -11.82
N ASN A 325 7.08 30.63 -12.74
CA ASN A 325 7.36 30.77 -14.18
C ASN A 325 6.61 31.95 -14.83
N GLN A 326 5.62 32.53 -14.14
CA GLN A 326 4.96 33.75 -14.59
C GLN A 326 5.80 35.01 -14.35
N ASN A 327 6.67 34.99 -13.32
CA ASN A 327 7.42 36.17 -12.87
C ASN A 327 8.94 36.03 -13.00
N VAL A 328 9.44 34.79 -13.16
CA VAL A 328 10.87 34.42 -13.12
C VAL A 328 11.14 33.34 -14.18
N THR A 329 12.42 33.08 -14.48
CA THR A 329 12.84 32.03 -15.42
C THR A 329 12.56 30.61 -14.91
N TRP A 330 12.42 29.66 -15.83
CA TRP A 330 12.23 28.23 -15.51
C TRP A 330 13.35 27.61 -14.67
N ARG A 331 14.56 28.17 -14.72
CA ARG A 331 15.70 27.72 -13.90
C ARG A 331 15.44 27.96 -12.41
N ALA A 332 14.73 29.05 -12.06
CA ALA A 332 14.36 29.36 -10.67
C ALA A 332 13.50 28.26 -10.03
N THR A 333 12.65 27.59 -10.84
CA THR A 333 11.83 26.46 -10.39
C THR A 333 12.69 25.32 -9.83
N PHE A 334 13.81 25.00 -10.49
CA PHE A 334 14.73 23.96 -10.01
C PHE A 334 15.61 24.45 -8.86
N TYR A 335 15.99 25.74 -8.82
CA TYR A 335 16.66 26.32 -7.64
C TYR A 335 15.80 26.27 -6.37
N LEU A 336 14.47 26.41 -6.47
CA LEU A 336 13.57 26.18 -5.33
C LEU A 336 13.67 24.73 -4.82
N ILE A 337 13.66 23.74 -5.73
CA ILE A 337 13.78 22.32 -5.36
C ILE A 337 15.15 22.02 -4.73
N ILE A 338 16.24 22.63 -5.22
CA ILE A 338 17.57 22.51 -4.61
C ILE A 338 17.59 23.13 -3.20
N GLY A 339 16.99 24.31 -3.02
CA GLY A 339 16.91 24.97 -1.72
C GLY A 339 16.08 24.17 -0.70
N TRP A 340 14.92 23.67 -1.10
CA TRP A 340 14.10 22.78 -0.27
C TRP A 340 14.86 21.48 0.03
N GLY A 341 15.50 20.88 -0.97
CA GLY A 341 16.36 19.70 -0.81
C GLY A 341 17.52 19.90 0.16
N ALA A 342 18.16 21.07 0.16
CA ALA A 342 19.22 21.38 1.12
C ALA A 342 18.70 21.50 2.55
N VAL A 343 17.57 22.21 2.76
CA VAL A 343 16.94 22.34 4.09
C VAL A 343 16.49 20.98 4.62
N GLU A 344 15.80 20.20 3.79
CA GLU A 344 15.24 18.92 4.18
C GLU A 344 16.33 17.84 4.37
N PHE A 345 17.45 17.91 3.64
CA PHE A 345 18.64 17.09 3.94
C PHE A 345 19.18 17.35 5.35
N VAL A 346 19.25 18.64 5.76
CA VAL A 346 19.68 19.03 7.11
C VAL A 346 18.68 18.53 8.16
N LEU A 347 17.37 18.64 7.92
CA LEU A 347 16.34 18.10 8.83
C LEU A 347 16.46 16.58 8.98
N LEU A 348 16.62 15.83 7.89
CA LEU A 348 16.84 14.39 7.91
C LEU A 348 18.10 14.03 8.71
N LEU A 349 19.20 14.77 8.54
CA LEU A 349 20.49 14.51 9.20
C LEU A 349 20.42 14.64 10.72
N PHE A 350 19.68 15.63 11.23
CA PHE A 350 19.61 15.92 12.66
C PHE A 350 18.38 15.34 13.37
N LEU A 351 17.26 15.15 12.67
CA LEU A 351 15.98 14.76 13.28
C LEU A 351 15.54 13.32 12.99
N VAL A 352 16.12 12.62 12.01
CA VAL A 352 15.73 11.25 11.62
C VAL A 352 16.82 10.23 11.98
N PRO A 353 16.85 9.76 13.25
CA PRO A 353 17.74 8.67 13.66
C PRO A 353 17.34 7.34 13.00
N GLU A 354 18.20 6.34 13.13
CA GLU A 354 17.91 5.00 12.64
C GLU A 354 16.69 4.37 13.31
N THR A 355 15.70 3.99 12.52
CA THR A 355 14.45 3.36 13.01
C THR A 355 14.48 1.84 12.89
N PHE A 356 15.34 1.25 12.05
CA PHE A 356 15.27 -0.18 11.78
C PHE A 356 16.01 -1.00 12.85
N LEU A 357 15.25 -1.65 13.73
CA LEU A 357 15.75 -2.33 14.92
C LEU A 357 16.92 -3.32 14.65
N PRO A 358 16.91 -4.16 13.59
CA PRO A 358 18.04 -5.07 13.32
C PRO A 358 19.38 -4.35 13.06
N ILE A 359 19.35 -3.14 12.52
CA ILE A 359 20.54 -2.32 12.29
C ILE A 359 20.96 -1.57 13.56
N VAL A 360 20.00 -1.17 14.42
CA VAL A 360 20.31 -0.66 15.77
C VAL A 360 21.02 -1.75 16.60
N GLN A 361 20.50 -2.98 16.60
CA GLN A 361 21.13 -4.15 17.24
C GLN A 361 22.52 -4.45 16.65
N LYS A 362 22.70 -4.34 15.33
CA LYS A 362 24.01 -4.50 14.67
C LYS A 362 25.03 -3.44 15.09
N ARG A 363 24.61 -2.17 15.21
CA ARG A 363 25.48 -1.08 15.69
C ARG A 363 25.87 -1.29 17.15
N GLU A 364 24.95 -1.74 18.00
CA GLU A 364 25.25 -2.02 19.40
C GLU A 364 26.13 -3.26 19.57
N ALA A 365 25.91 -4.35 18.81
CA ALA A 365 26.82 -5.50 18.81
C ALA A 365 28.26 -5.09 18.44
N ARG A 366 28.43 -4.23 17.43
CA ARG A 366 29.75 -3.66 17.08
C ARG A 366 30.33 -2.80 18.21
N ARG A 367 29.51 -2.03 18.92
CA ARG A 367 29.93 -1.22 20.08
C ARG A 367 30.39 -2.11 21.25
N MET A 368 29.65 -3.18 21.55
CA MET A 368 30.02 -4.15 22.58
C MET A 368 31.34 -4.84 22.23
N ARG A 369 31.50 -5.38 21.01
CA ARG A 369 32.80 -5.92 20.52
C ARG A 369 33.96 -4.95 20.73
N ALA A 370 33.75 -3.66 20.44
CA ALA A 370 34.78 -2.62 20.59
C ALA A 370 35.06 -2.22 22.04
N ALA A 371 34.12 -2.46 22.97
CA ALA A 371 34.26 -2.13 24.39
C ALA A 371 34.82 -3.30 25.23
N THR A 372 34.43 -4.54 24.92
CA THR A 372 34.89 -5.74 25.63
C THR A 372 36.14 -6.36 25.02
N GLY A 373 36.45 -6.08 23.75
CA GLY A 373 37.54 -6.71 23.00
C GLY A 373 37.22 -8.14 22.53
N GLU A 374 36.06 -8.68 22.88
CA GLU A 374 35.66 -10.05 22.55
C GLU A 374 34.89 -10.11 21.22
N GLY A 375 35.31 -11.01 20.33
CA GLY A 375 34.63 -11.22 19.03
C GLY A 375 33.23 -11.86 19.13
N ALA A 376 32.87 -12.37 20.30
CA ALA A 376 31.67 -13.17 20.58
C ALA A 376 30.33 -12.47 20.26
N TRP A 377 30.22 -11.17 20.57
CA TRP A 377 28.97 -10.40 20.51
C TRP A 377 28.42 -10.33 19.10
N THR A 378 27.27 -10.95 18.80
CA THR A 378 26.73 -11.01 17.44
C THR A 378 25.25 -10.62 17.40
N SER A 379 24.82 -9.91 16.35
CA SER A 379 23.40 -9.54 16.19
C SER A 379 22.63 -10.61 15.40
N PRO A 380 21.30 -10.74 15.58
CA PRO A 380 20.48 -11.67 14.79
C PRO A 380 20.61 -11.45 13.27
N ALA A 381 20.83 -10.20 12.84
CA ALA A 381 21.06 -9.85 11.44
C ALA A 381 22.40 -10.38 10.92
N GLU A 382 23.46 -10.38 11.73
CA GLU A 382 24.78 -10.92 11.36
C GLU A 382 24.80 -12.45 11.36
N GLN A 383 24.09 -13.11 12.28
CA GLN A 383 23.93 -14.58 12.29
C GLN A 383 23.25 -15.11 11.02
N SER A 384 22.45 -14.28 10.32
CA SER A 384 21.80 -14.68 9.07
C SER A 384 22.76 -14.93 7.90
N GLY A 385 23.99 -14.40 7.96
CA GLY A 385 25.02 -14.55 6.93
C GLY A 385 24.70 -13.94 5.55
N ARG A 386 23.55 -13.27 5.38
CA ARG A 386 23.06 -12.83 4.06
C ARG A 386 23.84 -11.64 3.52
N THR A 387 24.44 -11.81 2.36
CA THR A 387 25.08 -10.72 1.62
C THR A 387 24.04 -10.00 0.76
N VAL A 388 24.31 -8.73 0.43
CA VAL A 388 23.43 -7.94 -0.46
C VAL A 388 23.28 -8.62 -1.83
N SER A 389 24.35 -9.25 -2.35
CA SER A 389 24.34 -10.06 -3.58
C SER A 389 23.30 -11.18 -3.58
N ASP A 390 22.97 -11.74 -2.42
CA ASP A 390 22.20 -12.97 -2.29
C ASP A 390 20.70 -12.67 -2.26
N VAL A 391 20.33 -11.46 -1.84
CA VAL A 391 18.93 -11.03 -1.65
C VAL A 391 18.50 -10.00 -2.68
N PHE A 392 19.41 -9.16 -3.20
CA PHE A 392 19.10 -8.13 -4.20
C PHE A 392 18.47 -8.70 -5.48
N PRO A 393 18.93 -9.81 -6.09
CA PRO A 393 18.26 -10.41 -7.26
C PRO A 393 16.82 -10.85 -6.94
N GLY A 394 16.61 -11.44 -5.76
CA GLY A 394 15.27 -11.82 -5.28
C GLY A 394 14.38 -10.60 -5.06
N ALA A 395 14.91 -9.53 -4.50
CA ALA A 395 14.17 -8.31 -4.22
C ALA A 395 13.72 -7.55 -5.48
N LEU A 396 14.45 -7.66 -6.60
CA LEU A 396 14.05 -7.12 -7.90
C LEU A 396 13.10 -8.07 -8.65
N TRP A 397 13.33 -9.38 -8.57
CA TRP A 397 12.57 -10.37 -9.32
C TRP A 397 11.21 -10.69 -8.70
N VAL A 398 11.08 -10.70 -7.37
CA VAL A 398 9.82 -11.04 -6.67
C VAL A 398 8.69 -10.05 -7.01
N PRO A 399 8.88 -8.71 -7.03
CA PRO A 399 7.85 -7.77 -7.49
C PRO A 399 7.34 -8.06 -8.91
N ILE A 400 8.26 -8.27 -9.86
CA ILE A 400 7.94 -8.54 -11.27
C ILE A 400 7.20 -9.89 -11.39
N LYS A 401 7.69 -10.93 -10.70
CA LYS A 401 7.07 -12.25 -10.65
C LYS A 401 5.67 -12.19 -10.02
N LEU A 402 5.50 -11.45 -8.94
CA LEU A 402 4.20 -11.29 -8.27
C LEU A 402 3.20 -10.63 -9.24
N MET A 403 3.57 -9.52 -9.88
CA MET A 403 2.72 -8.88 -10.90
C MET A 403 2.40 -9.80 -12.09
N ALA A 404 3.34 -10.64 -12.54
CA ALA A 404 3.15 -11.51 -13.69
C ALA A 404 2.28 -12.75 -13.39
N VAL A 405 2.35 -13.29 -12.17
CA VAL A 405 1.66 -14.53 -11.77
C VAL A 405 0.34 -14.23 -11.06
N GLU A 406 0.31 -13.27 -10.13
CA GLU A 406 -0.86 -12.94 -9.33
C GLU A 406 -1.79 -11.97 -10.06
N LYS A 407 -2.70 -12.53 -10.86
CA LYS A 407 -3.77 -11.81 -11.58
C LYS A 407 -4.53 -10.80 -10.71
N MET A 408 -4.71 -11.09 -9.41
CA MET A 408 -5.40 -10.20 -8.46
C MET A 408 -4.55 -8.98 -8.09
N ALA A 409 -3.25 -9.19 -7.78
CA ALA A 409 -2.31 -8.09 -7.55
C ALA A 409 -2.20 -7.22 -8.81
N LEU A 410 -2.01 -7.83 -9.98
CA LEU A 410 -1.94 -7.14 -11.27
C LEU A 410 -3.19 -6.29 -11.55
N ALA A 411 -4.39 -6.77 -11.22
CA ALA A 411 -5.63 -6.01 -11.40
C ALA A 411 -5.69 -4.76 -10.49
N MET A 412 -5.26 -4.89 -9.23
CA MET A 412 -5.18 -3.75 -8.29
C MET A 412 -4.08 -2.75 -8.68
N ASP A 413 -2.96 -3.26 -9.18
CA ASP A 413 -1.84 -2.47 -9.67
C ASP A 413 -2.24 -1.70 -10.92
N LEU A 414 -2.83 -2.35 -11.93
CA LEU A 414 -3.34 -1.70 -13.14
C LEU A 414 -4.38 -0.63 -12.81
N TRP A 415 -5.27 -0.90 -11.84
CA TRP A 415 -6.29 0.06 -11.44
C TRP A 415 -5.66 1.33 -10.83
N THR A 416 -4.75 1.20 -9.87
CA THR A 416 -4.03 2.36 -9.31
C THR A 416 -3.08 3.03 -10.30
N SER A 417 -2.58 2.28 -11.30
CA SER A 417 -1.74 2.80 -12.39
C SER A 417 -2.53 3.65 -13.38
N LEU A 418 -3.77 3.26 -13.71
CA LEU A 418 -4.70 4.09 -14.46
C LEU A 418 -5.01 5.41 -13.73
N ILE A 419 -5.25 5.35 -12.41
CA ILE A 419 -5.47 6.57 -11.59
C ILE A 419 -4.26 7.51 -11.66
N LEU A 420 -3.05 7.00 -11.41
CA LEU A 420 -1.85 7.85 -11.43
C LEU A 420 -1.54 8.37 -12.84
N GLY A 421 -1.74 7.54 -13.88
CA GLY A 421 -1.67 7.95 -15.28
C GLY A 421 -2.56 9.16 -15.56
N ILE A 422 -3.82 9.12 -15.15
CA ILE A 422 -4.79 10.22 -15.34
C ILE A 422 -4.39 11.47 -14.53
N ILE A 423 -3.90 11.31 -13.29
CA ILE A 423 -3.37 12.44 -12.49
C ILE A 423 -2.24 13.16 -13.24
N TYR A 424 -1.30 12.41 -13.82
CA TYR A 424 -0.19 12.99 -14.58
C TYR A 424 -0.62 13.52 -15.95
N LEU A 425 -1.67 12.94 -16.55
CA LEU A 425 -2.29 13.47 -17.77
C LEU A 425 -2.90 14.87 -17.54
N PHE A 426 -3.42 15.15 -16.33
CA PHE A 426 -3.94 16.47 -15.99
C PHE A 426 -2.90 17.61 -16.12
N PHE A 427 -1.60 17.32 -16.08
CA PHE A 427 -0.54 18.31 -16.38
C PHE A 427 -0.56 18.86 -17.80
N ASN A 428 -1.23 18.19 -18.74
CA ASN A 428 -1.52 18.75 -20.07
C ASN A 428 -2.99 19.19 -20.16
N ALA A 429 -3.92 18.40 -19.63
CA ALA A 429 -5.35 18.67 -19.77
C ALA A 429 -5.82 19.93 -19.05
N ILE A 430 -5.42 20.16 -17.79
CA ILE A 430 -5.85 21.36 -17.03
C ILE A 430 -5.27 22.62 -17.69
N PRO A 431 -3.97 22.72 -18.01
CA PRO A 431 -3.45 23.87 -18.77
C PRO A 431 -4.10 24.06 -20.14
N TYR A 432 -4.39 22.99 -20.87
CA TYR A 432 -5.09 23.09 -22.15
C TYR A 432 -6.51 23.64 -21.98
N THR A 433 -7.33 23.08 -21.09
CA THR A 433 -8.70 23.52 -20.82
C THR A 433 -8.73 24.97 -20.31
N PHE A 434 -7.97 25.30 -19.26
CA PHE A 434 -8.08 26.60 -18.60
C PHE A 434 -7.42 27.75 -19.36
N LYS A 435 -6.26 27.53 -20.00
CA LYS A 435 -5.68 28.58 -20.87
C LYS A 435 -6.49 28.78 -22.15
N LYS A 436 -6.91 27.70 -22.83
CA LYS A 436 -7.53 27.79 -24.17
C LYS A 436 -9.02 28.20 -24.14
N LEU A 437 -9.79 27.75 -23.14
CA LEU A 437 -11.22 28.08 -23.05
C LEU A 437 -11.48 29.32 -22.20
N TYR A 438 -10.78 29.46 -21.08
CA TYR A 438 -11.05 30.50 -20.07
C TYR A 438 -10.03 31.65 -20.06
N GLY A 439 -8.94 31.54 -20.82
CA GLY A 439 -7.92 32.60 -20.92
C GLY A 439 -7.07 32.78 -19.66
N PHE A 440 -7.02 31.78 -18.77
CA PHE A 440 -6.27 31.87 -17.51
C PHE A 440 -4.77 32.09 -17.76
N ASN A 441 -4.15 32.91 -16.92
CA ASN A 441 -2.69 33.05 -16.89
C ASN A 441 -2.02 31.80 -16.27
N LEU A 442 -0.69 31.80 -16.19
CA LEU A 442 0.08 30.62 -15.76
C LEU A 442 -0.12 30.30 -14.26
N GLY A 443 -0.19 31.30 -13.39
CA GLY A 443 -0.47 31.13 -11.95
C GLY A 443 -1.91 30.69 -11.68
N GLU A 444 -2.90 31.29 -12.36
CA GLU A 444 -4.31 30.89 -12.32
C GLU A 444 -4.52 29.44 -12.80
N THR A 445 -3.80 29.06 -13.87
CA THR A 445 -3.76 27.67 -14.35
C THR A 445 -3.18 26.73 -13.28
N GLY A 446 -2.16 27.16 -12.55
CA GLY A 446 -1.63 26.44 -11.40
C GLY A 446 -2.67 26.25 -10.30
N LEU A 447 -3.40 27.32 -9.94
CA LEU A 447 -4.48 27.27 -8.94
C LEU A 447 -5.61 26.31 -9.30
N ALA A 448 -5.86 26.01 -10.58
CA ALA A 448 -6.87 25.01 -10.96
C ALA A 448 -6.58 23.61 -10.38
N PHE A 449 -5.31 23.27 -10.11
CA PHE A 449 -4.93 22.02 -9.44
C PHE A 449 -5.28 21.98 -7.94
N LEU A 450 -5.59 23.12 -7.32
CA LEU A 450 -6.03 23.18 -5.92
C LEU A 450 -7.31 22.36 -5.71
N ALA A 451 -8.21 22.31 -6.68
CA ALA A 451 -9.45 21.54 -6.58
C ALA A 451 -9.19 20.03 -6.50
N LEU A 452 -8.26 19.51 -7.32
CA LEU A 452 -7.79 18.13 -7.25
C LEU A 452 -7.19 17.81 -5.87
N GLY A 453 -6.31 18.70 -5.38
CA GLY A 453 -5.67 18.56 -4.07
C GLY A 453 -6.65 18.61 -2.90
N LEU A 454 -7.62 19.52 -2.95
CA LEU A 454 -8.70 19.61 -1.95
C LEU A 454 -9.55 18.33 -1.93
N GLY A 455 -9.83 17.75 -3.10
CA GLY A 455 -10.46 16.43 -3.21
C GLY A 455 -9.66 15.33 -2.52
N MET A 456 -8.33 15.32 -2.68
CA MET A 456 -7.45 14.36 -2.01
C MET A 456 -7.41 14.56 -0.49
N VAL A 457 -7.41 15.81 -0.02
CA VAL A 457 -7.49 16.14 1.42
C VAL A 457 -8.82 15.66 2.02
N ILE A 458 -9.96 15.93 1.35
CA ILE A 458 -11.29 15.46 1.76
C ILE A 458 -11.33 13.93 1.81
N GLY A 459 -10.84 13.26 0.76
CA GLY A 459 -10.77 11.80 0.69
C GLY A 459 -9.82 11.16 1.72
N THR A 460 -8.87 11.92 2.26
CA THR A 460 -8.01 11.48 3.37
C THR A 460 -8.68 11.71 4.72
N ALA A 461 -9.33 12.87 4.90
CA ALA A 461 -10.01 13.24 6.14
C ALA A 461 -11.16 12.27 6.52
N THR A 462 -11.77 11.60 5.53
CA THR A 462 -12.78 10.55 5.76
C THR A 462 -12.20 9.16 6.06
N GLN A 463 -10.89 8.92 5.90
CA GLN A 463 -10.28 7.60 6.15
C GLN A 463 -10.47 7.07 7.58
N PRO A 464 -10.32 7.87 8.66
CA PRO A 464 -10.52 7.38 10.03
C PRO A 464 -11.91 6.77 10.25
N PHE A 465 -12.95 7.35 9.63
CA PHE A 465 -14.32 6.82 9.70
C PHE A 465 -14.42 5.41 9.10
N PHE A 466 -13.84 5.20 7.90
CA PHE A 466 -13.84 3.88 7.26
C PHE A 466 -12.99 2.86 8.02
N ILE A 467 -11.82 3.27 8.53
CA ILE A 467 -10.92 2.41 9.29
C ILE A 467 -11.57 1.93 10.59
N SER A 468 -12.22 2.81 11.35
CA SER A 468 -12.98 2.43 12.56
C SER A 468 -14.08 1.42 12.24
N ARG A 469 -14.87 1.65 11.17
CA ARG A 469 -15.93 0.71 10.74
C ARG A 469 -15.39 -0.68 10.32
N ILE A 470 -14.16 -0.76 9.82
CA ILE A 470 -13.49 -2.03 9.50
C ILE A 470 -13.03 -2.73 10.78
N LYS A 471 -12.42 -1.99 11.72
CA LYS A 471 -12.03 -2.51 13.03
C LYS A 471 -13.24 -3.06 13.81
N ASP A 472 -14.32 -2.29 13.91
CA ASP A 472 -15.56 -2.69 14.60
C ASP A 472 -16.11 -4.02 14.09
N LYS A 473 -16.06 -4.25 12.76
CA LYS A 473 -16.51 -5.50 12.15
C LYS A 473 -15.61 -6.69 12.51
N GLY A 474 -14.28 -6.51 12.50
CA GLY A 474 -13.36 -7.56 12.91
C GLY A 474 -13.49 -7.92 14.40
N LEU A 475 -13.56 -6.91 15.26
CA LEU A 475 -13.75 -7.08 16.71
C LEU A 475 -15.05 -7.85 17.01
N ARG A 476 -16.17 -7.49 16.37
CA ARG A 476 -17.44 -8.21 16.51
C ARG A 476 -17.43 -9.64 15.96
N ALA A 477 -16.55 -9.94 15.01
CA ALA A 477 -16.39 -11.26 14.41
C ALA A 477 -15.33 -12.13 15.14
N GLY A 478 -14.73 -11.65 16.24
CA GLY A 478 -13.70 -12.37 17.00
C GLY A 478 -12.44 -12.73 16.21
N THR A 479 -12.26 -12.15 15.01
CA THR A 479 -11.29 -12.58 14.00
C THR A 479 -10.58 -11.40 13.37
N LYS A 480 -9.38 -11.61 12.81
CA LYS A 480 -8.68 -10.56 12.06
C LYS A 480 -9.55 -10.15 10.85
N PRO A 481 -9.76 -8.84 10.58
CA PRO A 481 -10.54 -8.42 9.42
C PRO A 481 -9.94 -8.98 8.13
N ALA A 482 -10.74 -9.72 7.36
CA ALA A 482 -10.31 -10.23 6.07
C ALA A 482 -9.95 -9.06 5.11
N PRO A 483 -8.96 -9.21 4.20
CA PRO A 483 -8.50 -8.11 3.34
C PRO A 483 -9.62 -7.41 2.55
N GLU A 484 -10.67 -8.16 2.20
CA GLU A 484 -11.83 -7.70 1.42
C GLU A 484 -12.66 -6.66 2.16
N THR A 485 -12.57 -6.58 3.49
CA THR A 485 -13.25 -5.56 4.30
C THR A 485 -12.85 -4.13 3.91
N ARG A 486 -11.71 -3.95 3.22
CA ARG A 486 -11.22 -2.67 2.68
C ARG A 486 -11.83 -2.32 1.31
N LEU A 487 -12.28 -3.31 0.53
CA LEU A 487 -12.78 -3.12 -0.84
C LEU A 487 -13.99 -2.15 -0.97
N PRO A 488 -14.94 -2.04 -0.02
CA PRO A 488 -16.06 -1.11 -0.15
C PRO A 488 -15.64 0.37 -0.29
N VAL A 489 -14.51 0.77 0.30
CA VAL A 489 -13.95 2.12 0.12
C VAL A 489 -13.49 2.30 -1.32
N GLY A 490 -12.75 1.33 -1.86
CA GLY A 490 -12.35 1.30 -3.26
C GLY A 490 -13.55 1.30 -4.21
N MET A 491 -14.63 0.59 -3.89
CA MET A 491 -15.88 0.59 -4.69
C MET A 491 -16.54 1.97 -4.74
N ALA A 492 -16.53 2.74 -3.65
CA ALA A 492 -16.98 4.13 -3.67
C ALA A 492 -16.06 4.98 -4.57
N GLY A 493 -14.74 4.78 -4.48
CA GLY A 493 -13.77 5.41 -5.37
C GLY A 493 -13.97 5.04 -6.85
N ALA A 494 -14.33 3.79 -7.15
CA ALA A 494 -14.62 3.28 -8.49
C ALA A 494 -15.81 3.97 -9.16
N ILE A 495 -16.72 4.55 -8.38
CA ILE A 495 -17.86 5.34 -8.87
C ILE A 495 -17.47 6.83 -8.93
N LEU A 496 -16.87 7.36 -7.86
CA LEU A 496 -16.52 8.79 -7.78
C LEU A 496 -15.49 9.21 -8.83
N ALA A 497 -14.45 8.39 -9.10
CA ALA A 497 -13.43 8.73 -10.06
C ALA A 497 -13.98 8.94 -11.50
N PRO A 498 -14.70 7.98 -12.14
CA PRO A 498 -15.30 8.21 -13.45
C PRO A 498 -16.40 9.27 -13.43
N VAL A 499 -17.16 9.44 -12.34
CA VAL A 499 -18.12 10.55 -12.22
C VAL A 499 -17.41 11.90 -12.25
N GLY A 500 -16.28 12.06 -11.55
CA GLY A 500 -15.47 13.29 -11.59
C GLY A 500 -14.88 13.57 -12.99
N LEU A 501 -14.43 12.52 -13.69
CA LEU A 501 -13.93 12.63 -15.07
C LEU A 501 -15.04 12.97 -16.07
N LEU A 502 -16.21 12.33 -15.98
CA LEU A 502 -17.37 12.69 -16.80
C LEU A 502 -17.86 14.11 -16.49
N TRP A 503 -17.84 14.52 -15.22
CA TRP A 503 -18.19 15.88 -14.84
C TRP A 503 -17.21 16.90 -15.46
N PHE A 504 -15.90 16.66 -15.39
CA PHE A 504 -14.91 17.49 -16.06
C PHE A 504 -15.14 17.51 -17.58
N ALA A 505 -15.34 16.35 -18.21
CA ALA A 505 -15.63 16.21 -19.64
C ALA A 505 -16.84 17.05 -20.07
N LEU A 506 -17.97 16.85 -19.39
CA LEU A 506 -19.27 17.46 -19.70
C LEU A 506 -19.35 18.94 -19.32
N THR A 507 -18.38 19.50 -18.60
CA THR A 507 -18.37 20.92 -18.20
C THR A 507 -17.22 21.71 -18.82
N SER A 508 -16.28 21.06 -19.53
CA SER A 508 -15.12 21.70 -20.15
C SER A 508 -15.42 22.28 -21.54
N PHE A 509 -16.47 23.12 -21.64
CA PHE A 509 -16.82 23.83 -22.87
C PHE A 509 -17.04 25.33 -22.64
N ARG A 510 -16.76 26.14 -23.66
CA ARG A 510 -16.58 27.62 -23.58
C ARG A 510 -17.73 28.44 -22.94
N LYS A 511 -18.93 27.89 -22.81
CA LYS A 511 -20.10 28.59 -22.22
C LYS A 511 -20.34 28.29 -20.74
N MET A 512 -19.68 27.30 -20.15
CA MET A 512 -19.85 26.95 -18.73
C MET A 512 -18.95 27.80 -17.83
N PRO A 513 -19.33 28.06 -16.56
CA PRO A 513 -18.44 28.70 -15.60
C PRO A 513 -17.19 27.85 -15.30
N TRP A 514 -16.02 28.49 -15.18
CA TRP A 514 -14.72 27.85 -14.92
C TRP A 514 -14.68 26.97 -13.67
N ILE A 515 -15.55 27.23 -12.68
CA ILE A 515 -15.66 26.43 -11.45
C ILE A 515 -16.23 25.02 -11.72
N MET A 516 -17.00 24.82 -12.79
CA MET A 516 -17.68 23.55 -13.06
C MET A 516 -16.69 22.41 -13.39
N PRO A 517 -15.67 22.59 -14.27
CA PRO A 517 -14.59 21.62 -14.41
C PRO A 517 -13.79 21.40 -13.11
N MET A 518 -13.55 22.45 -12.31
CA MET A 518 -12.83 22.32 -11.04
C MET A 518 -13.55 21.36 -10.07
N ILE A 519 -14.88 21.45 -9.95
CA ILE A 519 -15.69 20.50 -9.17
C ILE A 519 -15.48 19.06 -9.66
N GLY A 520 -15.40 18.83 -10.97
CA GLY A 520 -15.07 17.52 -11.55
C GLY A 520 -13.71 16.98 -11.08
N THR A 521 -12.66 17.82 -11.12
CA THR A 521 -11.32 17.44 -10.61
C THR A 521 -11.31 17.14 -9.11
N LEU A 522 -12.13 17.85 -8.32
CA LEU A 522 -12.27 17.62 -6.88
C LEU A 522 -12.92 16.26 -6.60
N ILE A 523 -14.03 15.94 -7.29
CA ILE A 523 -14.70 14.64 -7.16
C ILE A 523 -13.76 13.50 -7.57
N PHE A 524 -13.00 13.66 -8.66
CA PHE A 524 -11.96 12.72 -9.05
C PHE A 524 -10.85 12.60 -7.99
N GLY A 525 -10.44 13.71 -7.37
CA GLY A 525 -9.48 13.73 -6.25
C GLY A 525 -9.92 12.85 -5.08
N VAL A 526 -11.19 13.01 -4.62
CA VAL A 526 -11.77 12.15 -3.57
C VAL A 526 -11.75 10.67 -3.99
N GLY A 527 -12.22 10.37 -5.21
CA GLY A 527 -12.27 9.02 -5.74
C GLY A 527 -10.88 8.37 -5.85
N SER A 528 -9.86 9.15 -6.26
CA SER A 528 -8.48 8.66 -6.40
C SER A 528 -7.89 8.20 -5.07
N VAL A 529 -8.08 8.93 -3.98
CA VAL A 529 -7.59 8.56 -2.64
C VAL A 529 -8.27 7.30 -2.12
N TYR A 530 -9.57 7.14 -2.34
CA TYR A 530 -10.30 5.94 -1.96
C TYR A 530 -9.77 4.69 -2.67
N ILE A 531 -9.35 4.82 -3.93
CA ILE A 531 -8.74 3.71 -4.69
C ILE A 531 -7.33 3.41 -4.15
N PHE A 532 -6.47 4.42 -3.97
CA PHE A 532 -5.11 4.22 -3.44
C PHE A 532 -5.10 3.59 -2.03
N THR A 533 -5.86 4.15 -1.10
CA THR A 533 -5.92 3.66 0.30
C THR A 533 -6.51 2.25 0.39
N CYS A 534 -7.51 1.94 -0.44
CA CYS A 534 -8.05 0.59 -0.57
C CYS A 534 -6.98 -0.39 -1.08
N VAL A 535 -6.30 -0.08 -2.19
CA VAL A 535 -5.33 -1.00 -2.83
C VAL A 535 -4.08 -1.19 -1.98
N PHE A 536 -3.50 -0.13 -1.40
CA PHE A 536 -2.35 -0.28 -0.51
C PHE A 536 -2.69 -1.13 0.72
N GLY A 537 -3.84 -0.85 1.34
CA GLY A 537 -4.32 -1.64 2.48
C GLY A 537 -4.66 -3.09 2.14
N PHE A 538 -5.13 -3.36 0.91
CA PHE A 538 -5.40 -4.70 0.40
C PHE A 538 -4.10 -5.48 0.14
N LEU A 539 -3.17 -4.93 -0.65
CA LEU A 539 -1.89 -5.58 -0.99
C LEU A 539 -1.08 -5.97 0.26
N VAL A 540 -1.00 -5.07 1.25
CA VAL A 540 -0.31 -5.33 2.52
C VAL A 540 -1.02 -6.40 3.36
N ALA A 541 -2.36 -6.46 3.33
CA ALA A 541 -3.14 -7.43 4.10
C ALA A 541 -3.17 -8.83 3.46
N THR A 542 -3.23 -8.91 2.13
CA THR A 542 -3.27 -10.18 1.37
C THR A 542 -1.90 -10.83 1.24
N TYR A 543 -0.82 -10.04 1.09
CA TYR A 543 0.53 -10.56 0.87
C TYR A 543 1.51 -10.19 2.00
N PRO A 544 1.23 -10.45 3.29
CA PRO A 544 2.03 -9.94 4.41
C PRO A 544 3.50 -10.38 4.39
N LYS A 545 3.81 -11.58 3.86
CA LYS A 545 5.19 -12.08 3.68
C LYS A 545 5.96 -11.39 2.55
N TYR A 546 5.25 -10.78 1.59
CA TYR A 546 5.81 -10.15 0.39
C TYR A 546 5.33 -8.69 0.23
N ALA A 547 4.87 -8.05 1.32
CA ALA A 547 4.16 -6.77 1.26
C ALA A 547 5.03 -5.64 0.69
N ALA A 548 6.31 -5.60 1.07
CA ALA A 548 7.28 -4.67 0.49
C ALA A 548 7.43 -4.87 -1.03
N SER A 549 7.55 -6.12 -1.48
CA SER A 549 7.66 -6.47 -2.90
C SER A 549 6.38 -6.17 -3.70
N ALA A 550 5.21 -6.41 -3.12
CA ALA A 550 3.92 -6.06 -3.72
C ALA A 550 3.77 -4.54 -3.87
N MET A 551 4.13 -3.77 -2.84
CA MET A 551 4.12 -2.30 -2.89
C MET A 551 5.17 -1.73 -3.86
N ALA A 552 6.32 -2.39 -4.02
CA ALA A 552 7.34 -2.03 -5.01
C ALA A 552 6.84 -2.28 -6.45
N GLY A 553 6.23 -3.44 -6.72
CA GLY A 553 5.63 -3.76 -8.03
C GLY A 553 4.50 -2.81 -8.40
N ASN A 554 3.58 -2.57 -7.46
CA ASN A 554 2.54 -1.55 -7.57
C ASN A 554 3.12 -0.17 -7.93
N THR A 555 4.17 0.26 -7.23
CA THR A 555 4.81 1.56 -7.46
C THR A 555 5.48 1.64 -8.84
N LEU A 556 6.16 0.57 -9.27
CA LEU A 556 6.76 0.49 -10.60
C LEU A 556 5.71 0.62 -11.70
N LEU A 557 4.62 -0.17 -11.66
CA LEU A 557 3.57 -0.12 -12.68
C LEU A 557 2.89 1.26 -12.73
N ARG A 558 2.59 1.83 -11.55
CA ARG A 558 2.03 3.18 -11.43
C ARG A 558 2.92 4.22 -12.10
N CYS A 559 4.22 4.14 -11.88
CA CYS A 559 5.19 5.07 -12.45
C CYS A 559 5.36 4.89 -13.97
N VAL A 560 5.31 3.65 -14.50
CA VAL A 560 5.32 3.40 -15.95
C VAL A 560 4.11 4.03 -16.64
N TRP A 561 2.90 3.88 -16.07
CA TRP A 561 1.69 4.51 -16.60
C TRP A 561 1.73 6.04 -16.48
N ALA A 562 2.14 6.56 -15.33
CA ALA A 562 2.30 8.00 -15.11
C ALA A 562 3.41 8.64 -15.97
N ALA A 563 4.40 7.86 -16.42
CA ALA A 563 5.37 8.29 -17.42
C ALA A 563 4.79 8.30 -18.85
N GLY A 564 3.99 7.30 -19.22
CA GLY A 564 3.41 7.20 -20.57
C GLY A 564 2.28 8.20 -20.84
N PHE A 565 1.40 8.41 -19.86
CA PHE A 565 0.16 9.20 -20.05
C PHE A 565 0.35 10.66 -20.50
N PRO A 566 1.32 11.43 -19.96
CA PRO A 566 1.59 12.78 -20.43
C PRO A 566 1.97 12.88 -21.91
N LEU A 567 2.67 11.87 -22.46
CA LEU A 567 3.29 11.95 -23.80
C LEU A 567 2.26 12.02 -24.94
N PHE A 568 1.13 11.32 -24.81
CA PHE A 568 0.04 11.38 -25.79
C PHE A 568 -1.07 12.38 -25.43
N ALA A 569 -0.99 13.02 -24.26
CA ALA A 569 -2.05 13.84 -23.71
C ALA A 569 -2.42 15.04 -24.60
N LEU A 570 -1.43 15.82 -25.05
CA LEU A 570 -1.71 17.00 -25.88
C LEU A 570 -2.28 16.64 -27.26
N PRO A 571 -1.71 15.70 -28.05
CA PRO A 571 -2.32 15.24 -29.29
C PRO A 571 -3.76 14.74 -29.11
N MET A 572 -4.04 13.99 -28.04
CA MET A 572 -5.39 13.51 -27.73
C MET A 572 -6.38 14.65 -27.46
N TYR A 573 -5.99 15.68 -26.70
CA TYR A 573 -6.82 16.85 -26.40
C TYR A 573 -6.96 17.82 -27.58
N GLN A 574 -6.01 17.81 -28.51
CA GLN A 574 -6.12 18.54 -29.78
C GLN A 574 -7.09 17.85 -30.75
N ALA A 575 -7.07 16.51 -30.82
CA ALA A 575 -7.90 15.73 -31.74
C ALA A 575 -9.36 15.56 -31.27
N LEU A 576 -9.57 15.30 -29.98
CA LEU A 576 -10.89 14.95 -29.42
C LEU A 576 -11.59 16.10 -28.66
N GLY A 577 -10.89 17.22 -28.44
CA GLY A 577 -11.32 18.27 -27.51
C GLY A 577 -11.25 17.83 -26.03
N PRO A 578 -11.38 18.76 -25.08
CA PRO A 578 -11.42 18.43 -23.65
C PRO A 578 -12.55 17.46 -23.28
N GLU A 579 -13.69 17.60 -23.94
CA GLU A 579 -14.91 16.82 -23.70
C GLU A 579 -14.70 15.36 -24.14
N GLY A 580 -14.27 15.14 -25.39
CA GLY A 580 -14.03 13.80 -25.92
C GLY A 580 -12.83 13.11 -25.28
N ALA A 581 -11.73 13.84 -25.07
CA ALA A 581 -10.51 13.27 -24.47
C ALA A 581 -10.73 12.85 -23.00
N THR A 582 -11.45 13.63 -22.20
CA THR A 582 -11.75 13.23 -20.81
C THR A 582 -12.86 12.17 -20.75
N GLY A 583 -13.86 12.25 -21.64
CA GLY A 583 -14.90 11.22 -21.76
C GLY A 583 -14.33 9.83 -22.06
N LEU A 584 -13.32 9.75 -22.94
CA LEU A 584 -12.59 8.52 -23.22
C LEU A 584 -11.90 7.96 -21.96
N LEU A 585 -11.24 8.80 -21.17
CA LEU A 585 -10.58 8.40 -19.92
C LEU A 585 -11.58 7.88 -18.87
N ALA A 586 -12.78 8.47 -18.80
CA ALA A 586 -13.86 7.95 -17.96
C ALA A 586 -14.37 6.59 -18.46
N GLY A 587 -14.47 6.39 -19.78
CA GLY A 587 -14.87 5.13 -20.40
C GLY A 587 -13.97 3.94 -20.01
N LEU A 588 -12.66 4.18 -19.81
CA LEU A 588 -11.71 3.13 -19.39
C LEU A 588 -12.06 2.49 -18.04
N PHE A 589 -12.79 3.18 -17.15
CA PHE A 589 -13.23 2.60 -15.86
C PHE A 589 -14.33 1.55 -16.00
N VAL A 590 -15.14 1.62 -17.07
CA VAL A 590 -16.34 0.77 -17.23
C VAL A 590 -15.98 -0.70 -17.46
N LEU A 591 -14.76 -0.98 -17.94
CA LEU A 591 -14.28 -2.32 -18.29
C LEU A 591 -13.88 -3.20 -17.08
N ALA A 592 -13.78 -2.65 -15.86
CA ALA A 592 -13.16 -3.33 -14.71
C ALA A 592 -14.06 -4.32 -13.93
N ARG A 593 -15.23 -4.71 -14.45
CA ARG A 593 -16.30 -5.41 -13.69
C ARG A 593 -16.09 -6.94 -13.45
N VAL A 594 -14.84 -7.40 -13.30
CA VAL A 594 -14.47 -8.84 -13.33
C VAL A 594 -13.88 -9.38 -12.00
N GLY A 595 -13.62 -8.51 -11.01
CA GLY A 595 -12.88 -8.82 -9.76
C GLY A 595 -13.15 -10.18 -9.09
N PRO A 596 -14.41 -10.57 -8.78
CA PRO A 596 -14.69 -11.83 -8.08
C PRO A 596 -14.23 -13.09 -8.82
N ARG A 597 -14.24 -13.08 -10.16
CA ARG A 597 -13.83 -14.23 -10.99
C ARG A 597 -12.31 -14.38 -11.08
N LEU A 598 -11.56 -13.30 -10.84
CA LEU A 598 -10.09 -13.30 -10.86
C LEU A 598 -9.49 -13.89 -9.58
N ARG A 599 -10.15 -13.68 -8.43
CA ARG A 599 -9.67 -14.22 -7.12
C ARG A 599 -9.69 -15.75 -7.09
N ALA A 600 -10.73 -16.39 -7.60
CA ALA A 600 -10.88 -17.85 -7.61
C ALA A 600 -9.80 -18.59 -8.44
N GLN A 601 -8.88 -17.86 -9.07
CA GLN A 601 -7.76 -18.38 -9.87
C GLN A 601 -6.38 -17.98 -9.33
N SER A 602 -6.28 -17.32 -8.17
CA SER A 602 -5.00 -17.01 -7.51
C SER A 602 -4.45 -18.24 -6.78
N GLN A 603 -3.12 -18.42 -6.84
CA GLN A 603 -2.42 -19.51 -6.15
C GLN A 603 -1.74 -19.06 -4.86
N TYR A 604 -1.67 -17.74 -4.61
CA TYR A 604 -0.93 -17.15 -3.48
C TYR A 604 -1.83 -16.33 -2.54
N ALA A 605 -3.12 -16.15 -2.87
CA ALA A 605 -4.09 -15.57 -1.95
C ALA A 605 -4.53 -16.58 -0.89
N SER A 606 -4.40 -16.19 0.38
CA SER A 606 -5.01 -16.87 1.54
C SER A 606 -6.48 -16.52 1.71
#